data_AF-A0A7Y4UPX5-F1
#
_entry.id   AF-A0A7Y4UPX5-F1
#
_cell.length_a   1.000
_cell.length_b   1.000
_cell.length_c   1.000
_cell.angle_alpha   90.00
_cell.angle_beta   90.00
_cell.angle_gamma   90.00
#
_symmetry.space_group_name_H-M   'P 1'
#
loop_
_entity.id
_entity.type
_entity.pdbx_description
1 polymer ?
#
loop_
_entity_poly.entity_id
_entity_poly.type
_entity_poly.pdbx_seq_one_letter_code
_entity_poly.pdbx_strand_id
1 'polypeptide(L)'
;MSNLFSDGDGYLRMHPNLLKWINQCIACGRKGYKPEMPVNDDPKFNGQNLRRYFEPLSTNDIGLCQQCAKHEKNVPNPSFKRDA
;
A
#
# COMPACT_ATOMS: atom_id res chain seq x y z
N MET A 1 25.66 -5.91 -2.78
CA MET A 1 24.59 -6.11 -1.79
C MET A 1 23.36 -5.40 -2.31
N SER A 2 22.32 -6.14 -2.67
CA SER A 2 21.17 -5.61 -3.39
C SER A 2 20.32 -4.75 -2.45
N ASN A 3 20.31 -3.42 -2.66
CA ASN A 3 19.31 -2.54 -2.08
C ASN A 3 17.95 -2.87 -2.73
N LEU A 4 17.28 -3.89 -2.20
CA LEU A 4 16.03 -4.47 -2.71
C LEU A 4 14.78 -3.72 -2.25
N PHE A 5 14.93 -2.57 -1.59
CA PHE A 5 13.82 -1.83 -1.01
C PHE A 5 13.68 -0.48 -1.70
N SER A 6 12.47 -0.19 -2.17
CA SER A 6 12.11 1.15 -2.62
C SER A 6 12.33 2.15 -1.49
N ASP A 7 12.64 3.41 -1.81
CA ASP A 7 12.82 4.46 -0.80
C ASP A 7 11.60 4.59 0.13
N GLY A 8 10.40 4.32 -0.41
CA GLY A 8 9.17 4.25 0.37
C GLY A 8 9.13 3.11 1.39
N ASP A 9 9.63 1.91 1.04
CA ASP A 9 9.73 0.80 1.99
C ASP A 9 10.76 1.09 3.10
N GLY A 10 11.85 1.78 2.77
CA GLY A 10 12.80 2.29 3.75
C GLY A 10 12.15 3.28 4.71
N TYR A 11 11.36 4.21 4.17
CA TYR A 11 10.62 5.19 4.97
C TYR A 11 9.62 4.54 5.94
N LEU A 12 8.88 3.52 5.48
CA LEU A 12 7.93 2.79 6.31
C LEU A 12 8.59 1.99 7.44
N ARG A 13 9.83 1.53 7.27
CA ARG A 13 10.59 0.88 8.36
C ARG A 13 10.95 1.85 9.47
N MET A 14 11.27 3.09 9.12
CA MET A 14 11.57 4.15 10.09
C MET A 14 10.31 4.70 10.76
N HIS A 15 9.15 4.58 10.10
CA HIS A 15 7.86 5.08 10.57
C HIS A 15 6.76 4.01 10.48
N PRO A 16 6.85 2.94 11.29
CA PRO A 16 5.91 1.81 11.22
C PRO A 16 4.46 2.22 11.54
N ASN A 17 4.26 3.32 12.27
CA ASN A 17 2.94 3.90 12.54
C ASN A 17 2.21 4.37 11.27
N LEU A 18 2.91 4.56 10.15
CA LEU A 18 2.33 4.94 8.86
C LEU A 18 1.83 3.75 8.05
N LEU A 19 2.21 2.51 8.41
CA LEU A 19 1.75 1.31 7.71
C LEU A 19 0.23 1.18 7.68
N LYS A 20 -0.46 1.68 8.73
CA LYS A 20 -1.94 1.70 8.78
C LYS A 20 -2.59 2.50 7.64
N TRP A 21 -1.83 3.40 7.02
CA TRP A 21 -2.24 4.24 5.90
C TRP A 21 -1.83 3.69 4.54
N ILE A 22 -1.16 2.54 4.46
CA ILE A 22 -0.78 1.92 3.20
C ILE A 22 -1.79 0.85 2.82
N ASN A 23 -2.27 0.93 1.59
CA ASN A 23 -2.95 -0.16 0.90
C ASN A 23 -1.96 -0.88 -0.01
N GLN A 24 -2.15 -2.19 -0.16
CA GLN A 24 -1.45 -3.01 -1.13
C GLN A 24 -2.48 -3.84 -1.89
N CYS A 25 -2.44 -3.79 -3.22
CA CYS A 25 -3.30 -4.63 -4.05
C CYS A 25 -2.86 -6.09 -3.96
N ILE A 26 -3.77 -7.00 -3.58
CA ILE A 26 -3.45 -8.43 -3.47
C ILE A 26 -3.13 -9.10 -4.81
N ALA A 27 -3.60 -8.52 -5.93
CA ALA A 27 -3.41 -9.08 -7.26
C ALA A 27 -2.12 -8.63 -7.94
N CYS A 28 -1.82 -7.32 -7.92
CA CYS A 28 -0.68 -6.75 -8.64
C CYS A 28 0.46 -6.30 -7.72
N GLY A 29 0.29 -6.37 -6.40
CA GLY A 29 1.30 -5.97 -5.42
C GLY A 29 1.55 -4.46 -5.33
N ARG A 30 0.88 -3.61 -6.12
CA ARG A 30 1.03 -2.16 -6.06
C ARG A 30 0.71 -1.67 -4.66
N LYS A 31 1.60 -0.86 -4.09
CA LYS A 31 1.40 -0.16 -2.82
C LYS A 31 1.04 1.29 -3.08
N GLY A 32 0.21 1.85 -2.21
CA GLY A 32 -0.13 3.27 -2.23
C GLY A 32 -0.77 3.69 -0.92
N TYR A 33 -0.88 4.99 -0.66
CA TYR A 33 -1.53 5.45 0.56
C TYR A 33 -3.06 5.47 0.43
N LYS A 34 -3.74 5.22 1.53
CA LYS A 34 -5.19 5.35 1.70
C LYS A 34 -5.64 6.79 1.39
N PRO A 35 -6.52 7.04 0.40
CA PRO A 35 -6.92 8.40 0.02
C PRO A 35 -7.50 9.23 1.18
N GLU A 36 -8.12 8.57 2.15
CA GLU A 36 -8.67 9.15 3.39
C GLU A 36 -7.60 9.52 4.43
N MET A 37 -6.32 9.22 4.18
CA MET A 37 -5.23 9.65 5.04
C MET A 37 -5.30 11.17 5.22
N PRO A 38 -5.32 11.68 6.46
CA PRO A 38 -5.45 13.11 6.70
C PRO A 38 -4.34 13.89 6.00
N VAL A 39 -4.71 15.02 5.40
CA VAL A 39 -3.75 16.04 5.01
C VAL A 39 -3.32 16.73 6.31
N ASN A 40 -2.03 16.90 6.47
CA ASN A 40 -1.51 17.11 7.79
C ASN A 40 -1.55 18.56 8.25
N ASP A 41 -2.22 18.79 9.38
CA ASP A 41 -2.14 20.02 10.17
C ASP A 41 -1.32 19.82 11.47
N ASP A 42 -0.91 18.57 11.79
CA ASP A 42 -0.17 18.19 13.01
C ASP A 42 1.35 18.02 12.73
N PRO A 43 2.24 18.83 13.31
CA PRO A 43 3.68 18.75 13.06
C PRO A 43 4.33 17.39 13.39
N LYS A 44 3.67 16.49 14.15
CA LYS A 44 4.19 15.14 14.45
C LYS A 44 3.81 14.09 13.41
N PHE A 45 2.90 14.39 12.49
CA PHE A 45 2.40 13.40 11.54
C PHE A 45 3.23 13.40 10.25
N ASN A 46 3.95 12.32 10.05
CA ASN A 46 4.84 12.14 8.91
C ASN A 46 4.12 11.82 7.57
N GLY A 47 2.78 11.89 7.52
CA GLY A 47 2.00 11.48 6.34
C GLY A 47 2.19 12.38 5.12
N GLN A 48 2.64 13.63 5.27
CA GLN A 48 2.95 14.48 4.11
C GLN A 48 4.18 13.95 3.33
N ASN A 49 5.17 13.42 4.04
CA ASN A 49 6.31 12.76 3.41
C ASN A 49 5.93 11.41 2.79
N LEU A 50 4.95 10.69 3.36
CA LEU A 50 4.45 9.44 2.79
C LEU A 50 3.91 9.63 1.36
N ARG A 51 3.24 10.75 1.09
CA ARG A 51 2.72 11.11 -0.24
C ARG A 51 3.81 11.33 -1.30
N ARG A 52 5.07 11.52 -0.90
CA ARG A 52 6.22 11.65 -1.82
C ARG A 52 6.69 10.30 -2.34
N TYR A 53 6.46 9.22 -1.59
CA TYR A 53 6.93 7.88 -1.92
C TYR A 53 5.83 6.99 -2.50
N PHE A 54 4.58 7.27 -2.15
CA PHE A 54 3.43 6.45 -2.52
C PHE A 54 2.36 7.31 -3.18
N GLU A 55 1.77 6.79 -4.25
CA GLU A 55 0.57 7.37 -4.87
C GLU A 55 -0.69 6.98 -4.08
N PRO A 56 -1.80 7.73 -4.19
CA PRO A 56 -3.06 7.32 -3.60
C PRO A 56 -3.55 6.00 -4.22
N LEU A 57 -3.95 5.05 -3.37
CA LEU A 57 -4.45 3.76 -3.79
C LEU A 57 -5.68 3.38 -2.97
N SER A 58 -6.86 3.45 -3.59
CA SER A 58 -8.07 2.87 -3.05
C SER A 58 -8.15 1.38 -3.41
N THR A 59 -8.52 0.56 -2.43
CA THR A 59 -8.81 -0.86 -2.62
C THR A 59 -10.25 -1.15 -2.20
N ASN A 60 -10.87 -2.16 -2.81
CA ASN A 60 -12.15 -2.69 -2.35
C ASN A 60 -11.99 -3.58 -1.10
N ASP A 61 -13.09 -4.15 -0.62
CA ASP A 61 -13.14 -4.93 0.63
C ASP A 61 -12.26 -6.18 0.64
N ILE A 62 -11.93 -6.71 -0.54
CA ILE A 62 -11.02 -7.86 -0.70
C ILE A 62 -9.58 -7.45 -0.99
N GLY A 63 -9.26 -6.15 -1.00
CA GLY A 63 -7.91 -5.65 -1.21
C GLY A 63 -7.48 -5.53 -2.68
N LEU A 64 -8.40 -5.45 -3.64
CA LEU A 64 -8.08 -5.18 -5.04
C LEU A 64 -8.12 -3.68 -5.33
N CYS A 65 -7.12 -3.18 -6.06
CA CYS A 65 -7.19 -1.82 -6.60
C CYS A 65 -8.25 -1.71 -7.70
N GLN A 66 -8.72 -0.50 -7.99
CA GLN A 66 -9.75 -0.27 -9.01
C GLN A 66 -9.42 -0.86 -10.39
N GLN A 67 -8.13 -0.90 -10.77
CA GLN A 67 -7.70 -1.51 -12.02
C GLN A 67 -7.90 -3.03 -11.98
N CYS A 68 -7.44 -3.70 -10.93
CA CYS A 68 -7.59 -5.15 -10.78
C CYS A 68 -9.04 -5.58 -10.54
N ALA A 69 -9.83 -4.76 -9.83
CA ALA A 69 -11.25 -5.00 -9.60
C ALA A 69 -12.04 -5.12 -10.92
N LYS A 70 -11.71 -4.29 -11.93
CA LYS A 70 -12.31 -4.37 -13.27
C LYS A 70 -12.02 -5.68 -14.00
N HIS A 71 -10.97 -6.39 -13.60
CA HIS A 71 -10.54 -7.66 -14.18
C HIS A 71 -10.83 -8.85 -13.24
N GLU A 72 -11.71 -8.71 -12.23
CA GLU A 72 -12.00 -9.73 -11.21
C GLU A 72 -12.31 -11.13 -11.77
N LYS A 73 -12.82 -11.24 -13.00
CA LYS A 73 -13.04 -12.54 -13.67
C LYS A 73 -11.75 -13.33 -13.95
N ASN A 74 -10.58 -12.67 -13.92
CA ASN A 74 -9.27 -13.22 -14.30
C ASN A 74 -8.19 -13.01 -13.22
N VAL A 75 -8.53 -12.51 -12.03
CA VAL A 75 -7.55 -12.41 -10.95
C VAL A 75 -7.36 -13.81 -10.38
N PRO A 76 -6.18 -14.45 -10.51
CA PRO A 76 -5.94 -15.70 -9.83
C PRO A 76 -6.09 -15.44 -8.33
N ASN A 77 -7.07 -16.09 -7.72
CA ASN A 77 -7.30 -16.06 -6.28
C ASN A 77 -5.97 -16.37 -5.59
N PRO A 78 -5.35 -15.41 -4.85
CA PRO A 78 -4.21 -15.73 -4.01
C PRO A 78 -4.76 -16.41 -2.75
N SER A 79 -5.41 -17.57 -2.94
CA SER A 79 -5.62 -18.54 -1.90
C SER A 79 -4.23 -18.95 -1.43
N PHE A 80 -3.81 -18.24 -0.40
CA PHE A 80 -2.57 -18.37 0.34
C PHE A 80 -2.49 -19.79 0.90
N LYS A 81 -2.07 -20.75 0.08
CA LYS A 81 -1.60 -22.05 0.58
C LYS A 81 -0.26 -21.78 1.24
N ARG A 82 -0.30 -21.60 2.56
CA ARG A 82 0.85 -21.93 3.41
C ARG A 82 0.97 -23.44 3.29
N ASP A 83 1.94 -23.88 2.49
CA ASP A 83 2.35 -25.27 2.51
C ASP A 83 2.79 -25.59 3.95
N ALA A 84 2.20 -26.66 4.46
CA ALA A 84 2.35 -27.17 5.82
C ALA A 84 3.74 -27.77 6.05
#